data_AF-A0A3A8M385-F1
#
_entry.id   AF-A0A3A8M385-F1
#
_cell.length_a   1.000
_cell.length_b   1.000
_cell.length_c   1.000
_cell.angle_alpha   90.00
_cell.angle_beta   90.00
_cell.angle_gamma   90.00
#
_symmetry.space_group_name_H-M   'P 1'
#
loop_
_entity.id
_entity.type
_entity.pdbx_description
1 polymer ?
#
loop_
_entity_poly.entity_id
_entity_poly.type
_entity_poly.pdbx_seq_one_letter_code
_entity_poly.pdbx_strand_id
1 'polypeptide(L)' 'GLKHNLVVGRSGDIGMSPGLVDLRTGANDPNGSNIFPEHIIATVLASAKLDYSITRVDPLRFILA' A
#
# COMPACT_ATOMS: atom_id res chain seq x y z
N GLY A 1 5.95 -3.64 -18.91
CA GLY A 1 7.39 -3.93 -18.89
C GLY A 1 8.18 -2.67 -19.18
N LEU A 2 9.37 -2.52 -18.60
CA LEU A 2 10.26 -1.37 -18.84
C LEU A 2 11.16 -1.66 -20.06
N LYS A 3 11.17 -0.77 -21.06
CA LYS A 3 12.06 -0.84 -22.22
C LYS A 3 12.63 0.55 -22.50
N HIS A 4 13.96 0.72 -22.46
CA HIS A 4 14.63 2.00 -22.71
C HIS A 4 14.12 3.17 -21.84
N ASN A 5 13.94 2.95 -20.52
CA ASN A 5 13.32 3.92 -19.60
C ASN A 5 11.86 4.32 -19.93
N LEU A 6 11.25 3.70 -20.94
CA LEU A 6 9.85 3.85 -21.28
C LEU A 6 9.08 2.65 -20.72
N VAL A 7 8.06 2.90 -19.90
CA VAL A 7 7.17 1.84 -19.44
C VAL A 7 6.20 1.50 -20.58
N VAL A 8 6.27 0.26 -21.08
CA VAL A 8 5.48 -0.21 -22.22
C VAL A 8 4.57 -1.35 -21.80
N GLY A 9 3.30 -1.30 -22.22
CA GLY A 9 2.25 -2.27 -21.87
C GLY A 9 1.38 -1.83 -20.69
N ARG A 10 0.42 -2.68 -20.28
CA ARG A 10 -0.63 -2.36 -19.28
C ARG A 10 -0.11 -1.71 -17.98
N SER A 11 1.12 -2.02 -17.56
CA SER A 11 1.79 -1.41 -16.40
C SER A 11 2.17 0.07 -16.58
N GLY A 12 2.26 0.56 -17.82
CA GLY A 12 2.46 1.96 -18.17
C GLY A 12 1.17 2.77 -18.22
N ASP A 13 0.04 2.13 -18.58
CA ASP A 13 -1.29 2.77 -18.62
C ASP A 13 -1.81 3.14 -17.21
N ILE A 14 -1.38 2.41 -16.18
CA ILE A 14 -1.63 2.72 -14.75
C ILE A 14 -0.54 3.62 -14.14
N GLY A 15 0.38 4.16 -14.96
CA GLY A 15 1.27 5.26 -14.59
C GLY A 15 2.28 4.98 -13.47
N MET A 16 2.53 3.72 -13.08
CA MET A 16 3.28 3.35 -11.87
C MET A 16 2.79 4.06 -10.59
N SER A 17 1.59 4.63 -10.63
CA SER A 17 1.00 5.26 -9.46
C SER A 17 0.61 4.14 -8.49
N PRO A 18 0.76 4.35 -7.17
CA PRO A 18 0.24 3.40 -6.19
C PRO A 18 -1.22 3.09 -6.54
N GLY A 19 -1.51 1.83 -6.79
CA GLY A 19 -2.86 1.40 -7.07
C GLY A 19 -3.68 1.54 -5.79
N LEU A 20 -4.89 2.09 -5.92
CA LEU A 20 -5.88 1.98 -4.85
C LEU A 20 -6.27 0.50 -4.76
N VAL A 21 -6.07 -0.08 -3.57
CA VAL A 21 -6.34 -1.49 -3.34
C VAL A 21 -7.34 -1.67 -2.21
N ASP A 22 -8.20 -2.67 -2.36
CA ASP A 22 -8.98 -3.18 -1.23
C ASP A 22 -8.02 -3.85 -0.25
N LEU A 23 -7.85 -3.26 0.94
CA LEU A 23 -6.92 -3.74 1.96
C LEU A 23 -7.31 -5.09 2.56
N ARG A 24 -8.53 -5.59 2.29
CA ARG A 24 -9.00 -6.90 2.72
C ARG A 24 -8.69 -7.99 1.71
N THR A 25 -8.79 -7.70 0.41
CA THR A 25 -8.67 -8.70 -0.66
C THR A 25 -7.40 -8.57 -1.49
N GLY A 26 -6.70 -7.43 -1.40
CA GLY A 26 -5.55 -7.10 -2.24
C GLY A 26 -5.90 -6.81 -3.71
N ALA A 27 -7.19 -6.79 -4.06
CA ALA A 27 -7.65 -6.48 -5.40
C ALA A 27 -7.53 -4.97 -5.68
N ASN A 28 -7.39 -4.62 -6.95
CA ASN A 28 -7.47 -3.23 -7.39
C ASN A 28 -8.92 -2.74 -7.20
N ASP A 29 -9.09 -1.67 -6.46
CA ASP A 29 -10.38 -1.05 -6.18
C ASP A 29 -10.26 0.47 -6.37
N PRO A 30 -11.02 1.08 -7.29
CA PRO A 30 -11.06 2.53 -7.46
C PRO A 30 -11.47 3.31 -6.19
N ASN A 31 -12.15 2.66 -5.24
CA ASN A 31 -12.49 3.21 -3.92
C ASN A 31 -11.58 2.69 -2.80
N GLY A 32 -10.53 1.97 -3.18
CA GLY A 32 -9.55 1.38 -2.27
C GLY A 32 -8.67 2.44 -1.60
N SER A 33 -7.66 1.96 -0.89
CA SER A 33 -6.69 2.81 -0.21
C SER A 33 -5.29 2.61 -0.77
N ASN A 34 -4.49 3.67 -0.70
CA ASN A 34 -3.06 3.59 -1.02
C ASN A 34 -2.29 2.98 0.16
N ILE A 35 -1.38 2.07 -0.16
CA ILE A 35 -0.42 1.53 0.82
C ILE A 35 0.87 2.34 0.71
N PHE A 36 1.18 3.10 1.76
CA PHE A 36 2.44 3.83 1.89
C PHE A 36 3.41 3.08 2.83
N PRO A 37 4.73 3.32 2.74
CA PRO A 37 5.71 2.72 3.65
C PRO A 37 5.39 2.94 5.13
N GLU A 38 4.80 4.08 5.50
CA GLU A 38 4.42 4.41 6.87
C GLU A 38 3.37 3.45 7.42
N HIS A 39 2.45 2.95 6.57
CA HIS A 39 1.47 1.93 6.96
C HIS A 39 2.16 0.63 7.36
N ILE A 40 3.28 0.26 6.73
CA ILE A 40 4.02 -0.95 7.07
C ILE A 40 4.64 -0.83 8.47
N ILE A 41 5.32 0.30 8.74
CA ILE A 41 5.93 0.54 10.05
C ILE A 41 4.86 0.62 11.14
N ALA A 42 3.74 1.31 10.89
CA ALA A 42 2.61 1.37 11.82
C ALA A 42 2.07 -0.02 12.13
N THR A 43 1.93 -0.88 11.12
CA THR A 43 1.45 -2.26 11.27
C THR A 43 2.43 -3.11 12.09
N VAL A 44 3.73 -3.00 11.84
CA VAL A 44 4.75 -3.72 12.61
C VAL A 44 4.74 -3.28 14.08
N LEU A 45 4.70 -1.98 14.34
CA LEU A 45 4.61 -1.44 15.71
C LEU A 45 3.34 -1.90 16.42
N ALA A 46 2.19 -1.82 15.74
CA ALA A 46 0.92 -2.30 16.27
C ALA A 46 0.95 -3.81 16.57
N SER A 47 1.58 -4.63 15.71
CA SER A 47 1.72 -6.08 15.93
C SER A 47 2.56 -6.40 17.17
N ALA A 48 3.55 -5.55 17.47
CA ALA A 48 4.39 -5.64 18.66
C ALA A 48 3.75 -5.01 19.91
N LYS A 49 2.50 -4.51 19.82
CA LYS A 49 1.81 -3.74 20.87
C LYS A 49 2.57 -2.47 21.30
N LEU A 50 3.31 -1.87 20.38
CA LEU A 50 4.02 -0.61 20.57
C LEU A 50 3.19 0.56 20.03
N ASP A 51 3.44 1.76 20.56
CA ASP A 51 2.80 2.97 20.06
C ASP A 51 3.27 3.29 18.63
N TYR A 52 2.31 3.47 17.73
CA TYR A 52 2.52 3.81 16.31
C TYR A 52 2.07 5.24 15.98
N SER A 53 1.62 6.02 16.96
CA SER A 53 1.12 7.39 16.78
C SER A 53 2.12 8.30 16.03
N ILE A 54 3.41 8.04 16.19
CA ILE A 54 4.51 8.74 15.51
C ILE A 54 4.42 8.64 13.98
N THR A 55 3.85 7.57 13.44
CA THR A 55 3.70 7.35 12.00
C THR A 55 2.57 8.15 11.38
N ARG A 56 1.66 8.72 12.21
CA ARG A 56 0.49 9.53 11.80
C ARG A 56 -0.45 8.85 10.80
N VAL A 57 -0.33 7.54 10.64
CA VAL A 57 -1.15 6.73 9.76
C VAL A 57 -1.69 5.54 10.51
N ASP A 58 -2.85 5.05 10.08
CA ASP A 58 -3.42 3.84 10.65
C ASP A 58 -2.67 2.60 10.14
N PRO A 59 -2.42 1.60 11.01
CA PRO A 59 -1.89 0.32 10.58
C PRO A 59 -2.87 -0.42 9.68
N LEU A 60 -2.37 -1.37 8.90
CA LEU A 60 -3.16 -2.25 8.05
C LEU A 60 -3.88 -3.29 8.92
N ARG A 61 -5.01 -2.87 9.51
CA ARG A 61 -5.77 -3.65 10.52
C ARG A 61 -6.21 -5.03 10.03
N PHE A 62 -6.42 -5.19 8.72
CA PHE A 62 -6.87 -6.45 8.14
C PHE A 62 -5.79 -7.55 8.10
N ILE A 63 -4.51 -7.18 8.24
CA ILE A 63 -3.39 -8.13 8.28
C ILE A 63 -2.73 -8.23 9.67
N LEU A 64 -3.23 -7.47 10.65
CA LEU A 64 -2.83 -7.60 12.05
C LEU A 64 -3.43 -8.90 12.61
N ALA A 65 -2.55 -9.87 12.88
CA ALA A 65 -2.87 -11.18 13.46
C ALA A 65 -3.05 -11.12 14.99
#